data_AF-A0A923L2E2-F1
#
_entry.id   AF-A0A923L2E2-F1
#
_cell.length_a   1.000
_cell.length_b   1.000
_cell.length_c   1.000
_cell.angle_alpha   90.00
_cell.angle_beta   90.00
_cell.angle_gamma   90.00
#
_symmetry.space_group_name_H-M   'P 1'
#
loop_
_entity.id
_entity.type
_entity.pdbx_description
1 polymer ?
#
loop_
_entity_poly.entity_id
_entity_poly.type
_entity_poly.pdbx_seq_one_letter_code
_entity_poly.pdbx_strand_id
1 'polypeptide(L)'
;MGKTIEIFTDSSRFSNDLENQVKNYACSRCSILVYDASNPETTRTMDSKVAAYNIATLPAVSIDGKVVPLDKLKKGRFSSLVRQFWHNN
;
A
#
# COMPACT_ATOMS: atom_id res chain seq x y z
N MET A 1 -11.35 15.51 0.25
CA MET A 1 -11.65 14.11 -0.12
C MET A 1 -10.55 13.23 0.46
N GLY A 2 -10.87 12.04 0.96
CA GLY A 2 -9.84 11.14 1.50
C GLY A 2 -9.01 10.49 0.39
N LYS A 3 -7.82 10.02 0.74
CA LYS A 3 -6.89 9.37 -0.19
C LYS A 3 -7.28 7.91 -0.43
N THR A 4 -6.99 7.39 -1.62
CA THR A 4 -7.12 5.95 -1.90
C THR A 4 -5.77 5.30 -1.72
N ILE A 5 -5.71 4.25 -0.92
CA ILE A 5 -4.49 3.51 -0.60
C ILE A 5 -4.66 2.09 -1.02
N GLU A 6 -3.73 1.64 -1.83
CA GLU A 6 -3.75 0.31 -2.41
C GLU A 6 -2.54 -0.45 -1.88
N ILE A 7 -2.78 -1.60 -1.27
CA ILE A 7 -1.77 -2.45 -0.67
C ILE A 7 -1.69 -3.71 -1.53
N PHE A 8 -0.52 -3.99 -2.05
CA PHE A 8 -0.22 -5.14 -2.88
C PHE A 8 0.56 -6.14 -2.02
N THR A 9 0.00 -7.30 -1.75
CA THR A 9 0.55 -8.30 -0.83
C THR A 9 0.80 -9.63 -1.54
N ASP A 10 1.71 -10.41 -0.98
CA ASP A 10 2.04 -11.79 -1.41
C ASP A 10 1.69 -12.82 -0.32
N SER A 11 0.78 -12.48 0.61
CA SER A 11 0.49 -13.26 1.83
C SER A 11 1.70 -13.57 2.74
N SER A 12 2.88 -12.97 2.51
CA SER A 12 4.03 -13.18 3.39
C SER A 12 3.84 -12.50 4.74
N ARG A 13 4.58 -12.97 5.76
CA ARG A 13 4.60 -12.33 7.09
C ARG A 13 4.96 -10.84 7.03
N PHE A 14 5.83 -10.46 6.09
CA PHE A 14 6.21 -9.06 5.89
C PHE A 14 5.06 -8.23 5.30
N SER A 15 4.29 -8.81 4.38
CA SER A 15 3.11 -8.16 3.80
C SER A 15 2.02 -7.91 4.83
N ASN A 16 1.75 -8.88 5.71
CA ASN A 16 0.76 -8.74 6.77
C ASN A 16 1.15 -7.66 7.79
N ASP A 17 2.44 -7.56 8.13
CA ASP A 17 2.94 -6.51 9.01
C ASP A 17 2.79 -5.12 8.38
N LEU A 18 3.14 -5.00 7.09
CA LEU A 18 2.97 -3.76 6.33
C LEU A 18 1.50 -3.33 6.22
N GLU A 19 0.60 -4.28 5.93
CA GLU A 19 -0.84 -4.02 5.86
C GLU A 19 -1.38 -3.46 7.18
N ASN A 20 -1.01 -4.09 8.30
CA ASN A 20 -1.39 -3.62 9.63
C ASN A 20 -0.82 -2.24 9.92
N GLN A 21 0.42 -1.95 9.54
CA GLN A 21 0.99 -0.62 9.66
C GLN A 21 0.17 0.39 8.84
N VAL A 22 -0.07 0.14 7.56
CA VAL A 22 -0.86 1.05 6.69
C VAL A 22 -2.23 1.32 7.29
N LYS A 23 -2.94 0.29 7.77
CA LYS A 23 -4.25 0.43 8.41
C LYS A 23 -4.18 1.28 9.69
N ASN A 24 -3.16 1.09 10.52
CA ASN A 24 -3.00 1.84 11.76
C ASN A 24 -2.71 3.32 11.55
N TYR A 25 -2.00 3.67 10.48
CA TYR A 25 -1.68 5.06 10.16
C TYR A 25 -2.68 5.70 9.18
N ALA A 26 -3.67 4.94 8.73
CA ALA A 26 -4.63 5.43 7.77
C ALA A 26 -5.56 6.49 8.36
N CYS A 27 -5.88 7.51 7.55
CA CYS A 27 -6.84 8.52 7.96
C CYS A 27 -8.27 7.93 7.95
N SER A 28 -9.16 8.39 8.83
CA SER A 28 -10.54 7.88 8.91
C SER A 28 -11.36 8.06 7.62
N ARG A 29 -10.95 8.99 6.75
CA ARG A 29 -11.59 9.28 5.47
C ARG A 29 -10.94 8.54 4.30
N CYS A 30 -9.83 7.83 4.54
CA CYS A 30 -9.04 7.19 3.52
C CYS A 30 -9.65 5.83 3.15
N SER A 31 -9.64 5.50 1.87
CA SER A 31 -10.11 4.20 1.38
C SER A 31 -8.92 3.27 1.25
N ILE A 32 -8.97 2.11 1.91
CA ILE A 32 -7.92 1.10 1.86
C ILE A 32 -8.41 -0.07 1.00
N LEU A 33 -7.64 -0.39 -0.04
CA LEU A 33 -7.86 -1.54 -0.91
C LEU A 33 -6.67 -2.48 -0.76
N VAL A 34 -6.93 -3.76 -0.57
CA VAL A 34 -5.88 -4.78 -0.42
C VAL A 34 -6.00 -5.76 -1.57
N TYR A 35 -4.91 -5.95 -2.31
CA TYR A 35 -4.79 -6.91 -3.40
C TYR A 35 -3.77 -7.96 -2.98
N ASP A 36 -4.25 -9.19 -2.82
CA ASP A 36 -3.40 -10.32 -2.42
C ASP A 36 -3.11 -11.19 -3.63
N ALA A 37 -1.82 -11.43 -3.90
CA ALA A 37 -1.38 -12.30 -4.98
C ALA A 37 -1.84 -13.76 -4.78
N SER A 38 -2.06 -14.16 -3.51
CA SER A 38 -2.54 -15.51 -3.17
C SER A 38 -4.05 -15.67 -3.34
N ASN A 39 -4.80 -14.58 -3.48
CA ASN A 39 -6.23 -14.62 -3.69
C ASN A 39 -6.57 -14.49 -5.19
N PRO A 40 -7.06 -15.56 -5.85
CA PRO A 40 -7.33 -15.57 -7.29
C PRO A 40 -8.37 -14.55 -7.74
N GLU A 41 -9.26 -14.10 -6.85
CA GLU A 41 -10.25 -13.06 -7.15
C GLU A 41 -9.61 -11.69 -7.33
N THR A 42 -8.54 -11.41 -6.58
CA THR A 42 -7.83 -10.13 -6.63
C THR A 42 -6.63 -10.14 -7.56
N THR A 43 -6.06 -11.32 -7.87
CA THR A 43 -4.85 -11.45 -8.70
C THR A 43 -4.96 -10.76 -10.06
N ARG A 44 -6.09 -10.89 -10.77
CA ARG A 44 -6.24 -10.25 -12.10
C ARG A 44 -6.21 -8.72 -12.04
N THR A 45 -6.89 -8.15 -11.05
CA THR A 45 -6.90 -6.71 -10.81
C THR A 45 -5.54 -6.23 -10.32
N MET A 46 -4.89 -7.05 -9.49
CA MET A 46 -3.54 -6.84 -9.00
C MET A 46 -2.55 -6.72 -10.16
N ASP A 47 -2.48 -7.73 -11.04
CA ASP A 47 -1.57 -7.79 -12.20
C ASP A 47 -1.69 -6.54 -13.09
N SER A 48 -2.93 -6.14 -13.37
CA SER A 48 -3.20 -4.93 -14.16
C SER A 48 -2.66 -3.67 -13.49
N LYS A 49 -2.77 -3.58 -12.16
CA LYS A 49 -2.32 -2.43 -11.37
C LYS A 49 -0.82 -2.43 -11.12
N VAL A 50 -0.19 -3.58 -10.84
CA VAL A 50 1.27 -3.64 -10.71
C VAL A 50 1.96 -3.26 -12.02
N ALA A 51 1.40 -3.65 -13.17
CA ALA A 51 1.86 -3.19 -14.47
C ALA A 51 1.66 -1.67 -14.66
N ALA A 52 0.45 -1.15 -14.39
CA ALA A 52 0.15 0.27 -14.54
C ALA A 52 1.00 1.17 -13.63
N TYR A 53 1.35 0.69 -12.45
CA TYR A 53 2.11 1.42 -11.43
C TYR A 53 3.62 1.12 -11.46
N ASN A 54 4.09 0.28 -12.39
CA ASN A 54 5.49 -0.16 -12.48
C ASN A 54 6.02 -0.75 -11.15
N ILE A 55 5.20 -1.56 -10.49
CA ILE A 55 5.57 -2.26 -9.25
C ILE A 55 6.35 -3.52 -9.63
N ALA A 56 7.65 -3.52 -9.35
CA ALA A 56 8.53 -4.65 -9.65
C ALA A 56 8.68 -5.65 -8.48
N THR A 57 8.28 -5.27 -7.26
CA THR A 57 8.48 -6.07 -6.05
C THR A 57 7.26 -6.02 -5.14
N LEU A 58 7.01 -7.11 -4.43
CA LEU A 58 5.97 -7.24 -3.42
C LEU A 58 6.59 -7.46 -2.02
N PRO A 59 5.95 -7.01 -0.93
CA PRO A 59 4.74 -6.17 -0.92
C PRO A 59 4.95 -4.77 -1.52
N ALA A 60 3.89 -4.05 -1.87
CA ALA A 60 3.97 -2.65 -2.29
C ALA A 60 2.78 -1.85 -1.79
N VAL A 61 2.92 -0.52 -1.70
CA VAL A 61 1.82 0.38 -1.34
C VAL A 61 1.75 1.50 -2.36
N SER A 62 0.56 1.82 -2.85
CA SER A 62 0.30 3.03 -3.64
C SER A 62 -0.67 3.96 -2.90
N ILE A 63 -0.54 5.25 -3.13
CA ILE A 63 -1.44 6.29 -2.62
C ILE A 63 -1.87 7.16 -3.80
N ASP A 64 -3.17 7.21 -4.08
CA ASP A 64 -3.75 7.85 -5.28
C ASP A 64 -3.00 7.43 -6.57
N GLY A 65 -2.65 6.15 -6.69
CA GLY A 65 -1.91 5.61 -7.85
C GLY A 65 -0.41 5.90 -7.87
N LYS A 66 0.16 6.52 -6.82
CA LYS A 66 1.61 6.74 -6.68
C LYS A 66 2.23 5.69 -5.78
N VAL A 67 3.15 4.88 -6.31
CA VAL A 67 3.87 3.87 -5.54
C VAL A 67 4.78 4.51 -4.50
N VAL A 68 4.65 4.06 -3.26
CA VAL A 68 5.51 4.44 -2.15
C VAL A 68 6.66 3.43 -2.06
N PRO A 69 7.92 3.88 -2.17
CA PRO A 69 9.07 2.98 -2.10
C PRO A 69 9.21 2.35 -0.71
N LEU A 70 9.20 1.01 -0.65
CA LEU A 70 9.33 0.23 0.59
C LEU A 70 10.63 0.50 1.36
N ASP A 71 11.73 0.80 0.66
CA ASP A 71 13.01 1.14 1.30
C ASP A 71 12.90 2.35 2.23
N LYS A 72 11.93 3.24 1.97
CA LYS A 72 11.64 4.36 2.85
C LYS A 72 10.72 4.00 4.02
N LEU A 73 10.11 2.81 4.00
CA LEU A 73 9.26 2.27 5.07
C LEU A 73 10.10 1.50 6.12
N LYS A 74 11.24 0.92 5.72
CA LYS A 74 12.06 0.02 6.55
C LYS A 74 12.76 0.62 7.79
N LYS A 75 12.55 1.87 8.18
CA LYS A 75 13.30 2.46 9.33
C LYS A 75 12.58 3.66 9.96
N GLY A 76 11.50 3.44 10.72
CA GLY A 76 10.86 4.47 11.57
C GLY A 76 10.33 5.72 10.85
N ARG A 77 10.50 5.81 9.52
CA ARG A 77 10.05 6.90 8.65
C ARG A 77 8.69 6.61 8.03
N PHE A 78 8.10 5.43 8.26
CA PHE A 78 6.76 5.09 7.81
C PHE A 78 5.75 6.11 8.35
N SER A 79 5.78 6.41 9.64
CA SER A 79 4.91 7.42 10.27
C SER A 79 5.10 8.82 9.68
N SER A 80 6.34 9.22 9.39
CA SER A 80 6.66 10.52 8.78
C SER A 80 6.23 10.62 7.32
N LEU A 81 6.41 9.55 6.54
CA LEU A 81 5.95 9.46 5.16
C LEU A 81 4.43 9.41 5.09
N VAL A 82 3.80 8.63 5.96
CA VAL A 82 2.34 8.58 6.04
C VAL A 82 1.81 9.94 6.47
N ARG A 83 2.40 10.63 7.45
CA ARG A 83 2.01 12.01 7.74
C ARG A 83 2.16 12.94 6.53
N GLN A 84 3.27 12.86 5.80
CA GLN A 84 3.49 13.70 4.62
C GLN A 84 2.48 13.42 3.50
N PHE A 85 2.14 12.15 3.26
CA PHE A 85 1.25 11.76 2.17
C PHE A 85 -0.25 11.79 2.55
N TRP A 86 -0.58 11.72 3.84
CA TRP A 86 -1.96 11.53 4.32
C TRP A 86 -2.52 12.69 5.13
N HIS A 87 -1.69 13.50 5.78
CA HIS A 87 -2.12 14.64 6.61
C HIS A 87 -1.97 16.01 5.93
N ASN A 88 -1.45 16.10 4.70
CA ASN A 88 -1.34 17.38 3.99
C ASN A 88 -2.68 17.74 3.33
N ASN A 89 -3.62 18.22 4.14
CA ASN A 89 -4.83 18.93 3.72
C ASN A 89 -4.90 20.29 4.40
#